data_AF-A0A8T5QR28-F1
#
_entry.id   AF-A0A8T5QR28-F1
#
_cell.length_a   1.000
_cell.length_b   1.000
_cell.length_c   1.000
_cell.angle_alpha   90.00
_cell.angle_beta   90.00
_cell.angle_gamma   90.00
#
_symmetry.space_group_name_H-M   'P 1'
#
loop_
_entity.id
_entity.type
_entity.pdbx_description
1 polymer ?
#
loop_
_entity_poly.entity_id
_entity_poly.type
_entity_poly.pdbx_seq_one_letter_code
_entity_poly.pdbx_strand_id
1 'polypeptide(L)'
;MKYEDMRKTILNLEFDKKKVICTDIDGVEVYVIRPSVLPKRFKDYDVKKNFQIWIKEKDREFRPNHLRVLIDLNLRTRSRPDLKRKLLQAFDNVFYGQDPEAELNKLGEERFEHFLNNIEIILTLAQLFLIEQEINYLKESQFDPGNLFLQGWIREFIDNPKEIDNLCMSVANRQPPKIKYTYKENKKHKKYDKDFKSLWYFED
;
A
#
# COMPACT_ATOMS: atom_id res chain seq x y z
N MET A 1 -13.64 4.15 0.74
CA MET A 1 -13.34 5.61 0.75
C MET A 1 -12.24 5.95 -0.26
N LYS A 2 -12.38 7.04 -1.03
CA LYS A 2 -11.35 7.52 -1.98
C LYS A 2 -10.10 8.07 -1.27
N TYR A 3 -8.99 8.16 -2.01
CA TYR A 3 -7.68 8.55 -1.46
C TYR A 3 -7.68 9.92 -0.77
N GLU A 4 -8.22 10.96 -1.41
CA GLU A 4 -8.25 12.32 -0.84
C GLU A 4 -9.10 12.40 0.43
N ASP A 5 -10.24 11.70 0.47
CA ASP A 5 -11.10 11.64 1.65
C ASP A 5 -10.42 10.90 2.80
N MET A 6 -9.72 9.80 2.49
CA MET A 6 -8.92 9.05 3.46
C MET A 6 -7.80 9.92 4.01
N ARG A 7 -7.04 10.58 3.12
CA ARG A 7 -5.97 11.49 3.49
C ARG A 7 -6.47 12.63 4.37
N LYS A 8 -7.61 13.23 4.03
CA LYS A 8 -8.26 14.25 4.87
C LYS A 8 -8.69 13.69 6.23
N THR A 9 -9.20 12.46 6.28
CA THR A 9 -9.53 11.77 7.53
C THR A 9 -8.29 11.58 8.40
N ILE A 10 -7.17 11.13 7.81
CA ILE A 10 -5.90 10.96 8.51
C ILE A 10 -5.37 12.31 9.02
N LEU A 11 -5.35 13.36 8.20
CA LEU A 11 -4.85 14.67 8.59
C LEU A 11 -5.65 15.27 9.77
N ASN A 12 -6.96 15.05 9.81
CA ASN A 12 -7.84 15.53 10.87
C ASN A 12 -8.00 14.56 12.06
N LEU A 13 -7.20 13.49 12.12
CA LEU A 13 -7.32 12.49 13.19
C LEU A 13 -7.04 13.11 14.56
N GLU A 14 -7.96 12.94 15.50
CA GLU A 14 -7.76 13.39 16.88
C GLU A 14 -6.69 12.56 17.58
N PHE A 15 -5.99 13.19 18.52
CA PHE A 15 -4.97 12.50 19.30
C PHE A 15 -5.58 11.41 20.20
N ASP A 16 -4.90 10.27 20.25
CA ASP A 16 -5.19 9.11 21.09
C ASP A 16 -6.58 8.49 20.90
N LYS A 17 -7.30 8.87 19.84
CA LYS A 17 -8.60 8.29 19.48
C LYS A 17 -8.43 7.25 18.38
N LYS A 18 -8.97 6.05 18.63
CA LYS A 18 -9.12 5.00 17.64
C LYS A 18 -10.17 5.38 16.60
N LYS A 19 -9.79 5.36 15.32
CA LYS A 19 -10.71 5.47 14.20
C LYS A 19 -10.64 4.21 13.35
N VAL A 20 -11.70 3.41 13.37
CA VAL A 20 -11.84 2.25 12.47
C VAL A 20 -12.04 2.75 11.05
N ILE A 21 -11.31 2.14 10.13
CA ILE A 21 -11.30 2.45 8.70
C ILE A 21 -12.09 1.41 7.91
N CYS A 22 -11.87 0.13 8.23
CA CYS A 22 -12.49 -1.01 7.56
C CYS A 22 -12.61 -2.16 8.57
N THR A 23 -13.67 -2.94 8.44
CA THR A 23 -13.85 -4.22 9.12
C THR A 23 -14.29 -5.22 8.07
N ASP A 24 -13.51 -6.28 7.86
CA ASP A 24 -13.88 -7.31 6.89
C ASP A 24 -14.96 -8.26 7.43
N ILE A 25 -15.41 -9.18 6.57
CA ILE A 25 -16.45 -10.17 6.89
C ILE A 25 -16.07 -11.12 8.04
N ASP A 26 -14.76 -11.33 8.27
CA ASP A 26 -14.25 -12.20 9.34
C ASP A 26 -14.04 -11.43 10.66
N GLY A 27 -14.39 -10.14 10.70
CA GLY A 27 -14.28 -9.27 11.86
C GLY A 27 -12.86 -8.74 12.09
N VAL A 28 -11.97 -8.79 11.09
CA VAL A 28 -10.66 -8.15 11.15
C VAL A 28 -10.83 -6.65 10.95
N GLU A 29 -10.40 -5.85 11.93
CA GLU A 29 -10.49 -4.40 11.86
C GLU A 29 -9.14 -3.79 11.46
N VAL A 30 -9.17 -2.89 10.46
CA VAL A 30 -8.09 -1.92 10.23
C VAL A 30 -8.50 -0.61 10.86
N TYR A 31 -7.63 -0.06 11.70
CA TYR A 31 -7.88 1.24 12.32
C TYR A 31 -6.60 2.07 12.41
N VAL A 32 -6.79 3.36 12.65
CA VAL A 32 -5.69 4.31 12.82
C VAL A 32 -5.78 5.04 14.16
N ILE A 33 -4.62 5.38 14.71
CA ILE A 33 -4.47 6.20 15.92
C ILE A 33 -3.36 7.23 15.67
N ARG A 34 -3.54 8.46 16.18
CA ARG A 34 -2.48 9.47 16.26
C ARG A 34 -2.03 9.61 17.71
N PRO A 35 -0.88 9.03 18.12
CA PRO A 35 -0.40 9.17 19.49
C PRO A 35 -0.04 10.62 19.82
N SER A 36 -0.47 11.14 20.97
CA SER A 36 -0.05 12.46 21.48
C SER A 36 1.39 12.49 21.97
N VAL A 37 1.88 11.36 22.48
CA VAL A 37 3.21 11.23 23.07
C VAL A 37 4.13 10.47 22.12
N LEU A 38 5.22 11.14 21.70
CA LEU A 38 6.28 10.50 20.93
C LEU A 38 7.32 9.84 21.87
N PRO A 39 7.91 8.70 21.46
CA PRO A 39 9.09 8.17 22.14
C PRO A 39 10.21 9.20 22.21
N LYS A 40 10.98 9.22 23.31
CA LYS A 40 12.10 10.16 23.56
C LYS A 40 13.15 10.25 22.44
N ARG A 41 13.21 9.28 21.53
CA ARG A 41 14.11 9.27 20.36
C ARG A 41 13.62 10.09 19.16
N PHE A 42 12.36 10.56 19.19
CA PHE A 42 11.70 11.29 18.09
C PHE A 42 11.28 12.70 18.53
N LYS A 43 12.10 13.39 19.33
CA LYS A 43 11.75 14.70 19.90
C LYS A 43 11.46 15.77 18.85
N ASP A 44 12.14 15.70 17.72
CA ASP A 44 12.02 16.69 16.63
C ASP A 44 10.99 16.28 15.57
N TYR A 45 10.26 15.19 15.78
CA TYR A 45 9.28 14.70 14.83
C TYR A 45 7.94 15.42 15.01
N ASP A 46 7.32 15.84 13.90
CA ASP A 46 6.02 16.48 13.93
C ASP A 46 4.93 15.48 14.33
N VAL A 47 4.44 15.58 15.57
CA VAL A 47 3.40 14.71 16.12
C VAL A 47 2.13 14.72 15.25
N LYS A 48 1.83 15.83 14.55
CA LYS A 48 0.65 15.92 13.67
C LYS A 48 0.75 15.02 12.44
N LYS A 49 1.96 14.62 12.05
CA LYS A 49 2.20 13.70 10.93
C LYS A 49 2.22 12.24 11.38
N ASN A 50 2.50 11.98 12.66
CA ASN A 50 2.62 10.64 13.22
C ASN A 50 1.25 9.95 13.44
N PHE A 51 0.72 9.28 12.43
CA PHE A 51 -0.36 8.31 12.62
C PHE A 51 0.18 6.88 12.54
N GLN A 52 -0.49 5.97 13.23
CA GLN A 52 -0.16 4.55 13.26
C GLN A 52 -1.32 3.77 12.68
N ILE A 53 -0.99 2.81 11.82
CA ILE A 53 -1.94 1.85 11.26
C ILE A 53 -1.87 0.58 12.09
N TRP A 54 -3.02 0.03 12.42
CA TRP A 54 -3.17 -1.16 13.25
C TRP A 54 -4.17 -2.13 12.64
N ILE A 55 -3.94 -3.42 12.89
CA ILE A 55 -4.87 -4.51 12.62
C ILE A 55 -5.28 -5.13 13.96
N LYS A 56 -6.58 -5.33 14.14
CA LYS A 56 -7.13 -6.15 15.21
C LYS A 56 -7.78 -7.39 14.62
N GLU A 57 -7.31 -8.56 15.02
CA GLU A 57 -7.80 -9.86 14.61
C GLU A 57 -8.03 -10.70 15.86
N LYS A 58 -9.30 -10.95 16.20
CA LYS A 58 -9.70 -11.61 17.46
C LYS A 58 -9.06 -10.89 18.67
N ASP A 59 -8.26 -11.62 19.45
CA ASP A 59 -7.56 -11.10 20.64
C ASP A 59 -6.18 -10.49 20.33
N ARG A 60 -5.75 -10.51 19.06
CA ARG A 60 -4.44 -10.02 18.64
C ARG A 60 -4.56 -8.66 18.00
N GLU A 61 -3.70 -7.76 18.44
CA GLU A 61 -3.59 -6.41 17.91
C GLU A 61 -2.13 -6.09 17.58
N PHE A 62 -1.86 -5.64 16.36
CA PHE A 62 -0.50 -5.39 15.91
C PHE A 62 -0.43 -4.30 14.83
N ARG A 63 0.76 -3.71 14.68
CA ARG A 63 1.05 -2.76 13.60
C ARG A 63 1.60 -3.51 12.39
N PRO A 64 0.87 -3.58 11.26
CA PRO A 64 1.44 -4.12 10.03
C PRO A 64 2.56 -3.21 9.53
N ASN A 65 3.43 -3.77 8.70
CA ASN A 65 4.41 -3.03 7.92
C ASN A 65 4.12 -3.17 6.42
N HIS A 66 4.83 -2.43 5.57
CA HIS A 66 4.67 -2.50 4.12
C HIS A 66 4.86 -3.93 3.57
N LEU A 67 5.78 -4.72 4.14
CA LEU A 67 6.04 -6.10 3.71
C LEU A 67 4.81 -7.01 3.84
N ARG A 68 3.89 -6.78 4.80
CA ARG A 68 2.65 -7.56 4.93
C ARG A 68 1.83 -7.50 3.65
N VAL A 69 1.64 -6.30 3.09
CA VAL A 69 0.91 -6.10 1.82
C VAL A 69 1.66 -6.73 0.66
N LEU A 70 2.97 -6.53 0.58
CA LEU A 70 3.79 -7.04 -0.50
C LEU A 70 3.79 -8.59 -0.55
N ILE A 71 4.01 -9.24 0.59
CA ILE A 71 4.00 -10.71 0.70
C ILE A 71 2.63 -11.28 0.37
N ASP A 72 1.56 -10.68 0.91
CA ASP A 72 0.19 -11.12 0.64
C ASP A 72 -0.12 -11.11 -0.87
N LEU A 73 0.24 -10.03 -1.56
CA LEU A 73 0.03 -9.89 -3.01
C LEU A 73 0.81 -10.90 -3.84
N ASN A 74 2.04 -11.23 -3.42
CA ASN A 74 2.82 -12.28 -4.05
C ASN A 74 2.17 -13.66 -3.87
N LEU A 75 1.72 -13.98 -2.65
CA LEU A 75 1.03 -15.25 -2.36
C LEU A 75 -0.25 -15.40 -3.20
N ARG A 76 -1.07 -14.36 -3.26
CA ARG A 76 -2.29 -14.31 -4.07
C ARG A 76 -1.98 -14.58 -5.53
N THR A 77 -1.01 -13.86 -6.08
CA THR A 77 -0.67 -13.98 -7.49
C THR A 77 -0.03 -15.32 -7.84
N ARG A 78 0.72 -15.92 -6.91
CA ARG A 78 1.22 -17.29 -7.07
C ARG A 78 0.10 -18.33 -7.07
N SER A 79 -0.93 -18.14 -6.24
CA SER A 79 -2.08 -19.05 -6.19
C SER A 79 -3.05 -18.89 -7.37
N ARG A 80 -3.20 -17.67 -7.89
CA ARG A 80 -4.08 -17.34 -9.02
C ARG A 80 -3.37 -16.44 -10.04
N PRO A 81 -2.42 -16.99 -10.83
CA PRO A 81 -1.68 -16.22 -11.83
C PRO A 81 -2.59 -15.59 -12.89
N ASP A 82 -3.74 -16.21 -13.16
CA ASP A 82 -4.78 -15.73 -14.07
C ASP A 82 -5.40 -14.38 -13.64
N LEU A 83 -5.42 -14.09 -12.33
CA LEU A 83 -5.94 -12.84 -11.78
C LEU A 83 -4.90 -11.73 -11.66
N LYS A 84 -3.63 -12.00 -12.01
CA LYS A 84 -2.52 -11.05 -11.90
C LYS A 84 -2.85 -9.69 -12.53
N ARG A 85 -3.38 -9.69 -13.76
CA ARG A 85 -3.73 -8.46 -14.50
C ARG A 85 -4.84 -7.67 -13.78
N LYS A 86 -5.86 -8.36 -13.26
CA LYS A 86 -6.95 -7.73 -12.48
C LYS A 86 -6.42 -7.12 -11.18
N LEU A 87 -5.54 -7.84 -10.46
CA LEU A 87 -4.89 -7.34 -9.25
C LEU A 87 -4.04 -6.10 -9.54
N LEU A 88 -3.15 -6.13 -10.54
CA LEU A 88 -2.36 -4.97 -10.91
C LEU A 88 -3.24 -3.75 -11.19
N GLN A 89 -4.33 -3.95 -11.95
CA GLN A 89 -5.26 -2.87 -12.26
C GLN A 89 -5.93 -2.29 -11.01
N ALA A 90 -6.38 -3.13 -10.08
CA ALA A 90 -7.02 -2.68 -8.84
C ALA A 90 -6.08 -1.84 -7.99
N PHE A 91 -4.83 -2.28 -7.80
CA PHE A 91 -3.85 -1.54 -7.00
C PHE A 91 -3.35 -0.27 -7.70
N ASP A 92 -3.23 -0.25 -9.03
CA ASP A 92 -2.98 0.98 -9.78
C ASP A 92 -4.13 1.97 -9.63
N ASN A 93 -5.38 1.51 -9.72
CA ASN A 93 -6.55 2.37 -9.53
C ASN A 93 -6.59 2.98 -8.13
N VAL A 94 -6.30 2.20 -7.09
CA VAL A 94 -6.18 2.70 -5.70
C VAL A 94 -5.07 3.76 -5.60
N PHE A 95 -3.91 3.52 -6.22
CA PHE A 95 -2.82 4.50 -6.28
C PHE A 95 -3.22 5.79 -7.00
N TYR A 96 -4.04 5.69 -8.06
CA TYR A 96 -4.61 6.83 -8.79
C TYR A 96 -5.83 7.47 -8.09
N GLY A 97 -6.14 7.06 -6.87
CA GLY A 97 -7.13 7.71 -6.03
C GLY A 97 -8.53 7.10 -6.03
N GLN A 98 -8.72 5.96 -6.69
CA GLN A 98 -9.99 5.22 -6.65
C GLN A 98 -10.23 4.61 -5.27
N ASP A 99 -11.50 4.27 -5.04
CA ASP A 99 -11.96 3.68 -3.78
C ASP A 99 -11.56 2.19 -3.70
N PRO A 100 -10.83 1.74 -2.66
CA PRO A 100 -10.55 0.33 -2.40
C PRO A 100 -11.76 -0.59 -2.48
N GLU A 101 -12.91 -0.15 -1.97
CA GLU A 101 -14.15 -0.95 -1.96
C GLU A 101 -14.73 -1.09 -3.37
N ALA A 102 -14.67 -0.03 -4.17
CA ALA A 102 -15.12 -0.07 -5.56
C ALA A 102 -14.21 -0.96 -6.42
N GLU A 103 -12.89 -0.95 -6.18
CA GLU A 103 -11.95 -1.84 -6.86
C GLU A 103 -12.09 -3.30 -6.41
N LEU A 104 -12.38 -3.53 -5.13
CA LEU A 104 -12.71 -4.86 -4.61
C LEU A 104 -13.90 -5.47 -5.34
N ASN A 105 -14.99 -4.71 -5.52
CA ASN A 105 -16.18 -5.17 -6.23
C ASN A 105 -15.89 -5.59 -7.69
N LYS A 106 -14.88 -4.97 -8.33
CA LYS A 106 -14.44 -5.34 -9.69
C LYS A 106 -13.62 -6.62 -9.74
N LEU A 107 -12.96 -6.98 -8.64
CA LEU A 107 -12.31 -8.28 -8.51
C LEU A 107 -13.36 -9.41 -8.41
N GLY A 108 -14.60 -9.10 -8.03
CA GLY A 108 -15.71 -10.05 -7.94
C GLY A 108 -15.56 -11.03 -6.77
N GLU A 109 -16.28 -12.14 -6.81
CA GLU A 109 -16.22 -13.21 -5.79
C GLU A 109 -14.99 -14.13 -5.94
N GLU A 110 -13.93 -13.65 -6.58
CA GLU A 110 -12.73 -14.42 -6.83
C GLU A 110 -12.07 -14.82 -5.51
N ARG A 111 -11.83 -16.13 -5.36
CA ARG A 111 -11.16 -16.67 -4.19
C ARG A 111 -9.68 -16.86 -4.47
N PHE A 112 -8.86 -16.42 -3.51
CA PHE A 112 -7.44 -16.70 -3.47
C PHE A 112 -7.21 -17.74 -2.38
N GLU A 113 -6.44 -18.78 -2.68
CA GLU A 113 -6.18 -19.85 -1.71
C GLU A 113 -5.10 -19.45 -0.70
N HIS A 114 -4.10 -18.68 -1.17
CA HIS A 114 -2.98 -18.25 -0.34
C HIS A 114 -3.05 -16.73 -0.12
N PHE A 115 -3.28 -16.34 1.13
CA PHE A 115 -3.30 -14.95 1.57
C PHE A 115 -3.02 -14.85 3.07
N LEU A 116 -2.72 -13.65 3.52
CA LEU A 116 -2.47 -13.33 4.93
C LEU A 116 -3.65 -12.61 5.59
N ASN A 117 -4.35 -11.74 4.84
CA ASN A 117 -5.60 -11.11 5.25
C ASN A 117 -6.53 -11.02 4.05
N ASN A 118 -7.84 -10.83 4.25
CA ASN A 118 -8.79 -10.61 3.15
C ASN A 118 -8.34 -9.45 2.24
N ILE A 119 -8.67 -9.55 0.95
CA ILE A 119 -8.19 -8.61 -0.07
C ILE A 119 -8.67 -7.17 0.23
N GLU A 120 -9.83 -7.01 0.85
CA GLU A 120 -10.36 -5.74 1.35
C GLU A 120 -9.39 -5.06 2.33
N ILE A 121 -8.90 -5.81 3.31
CA ILE A 121 -7.90 -5.37 4.29
C ILE A 121 -6.63 -4.95 3.57
N ILE A 122 -6.18 -5.73 2.59
CA ILE A 122 -4.92 -5.47 1.87
C ILE A 122 -5.03 -4.23 0.97
N LEU A 123 -6.16 -4.02 0.29
CA LEU A 123 -6.43 -2.81 -0.49
C LEU A 123 -6.47 -1.57 0.40
N THR A 124 -7.13 -1.68 1.56
CA THR A 124 -7.19 -0.59 2.55
C THR A 124 -5.82 -0.28 3.13
N LEU A 125 -5.04 -1.29 3.50
CA LEU A 125 -3.67 -1.12 3.99
C LEU A 125 -2.77 -0.48 2.93
N ALA A 126 -2.88 -0.88 1.66
CA ALA A 126 -2.12 -0.26 0.57
C ALA A 126 -2.43 1.24 0.46
N GLN A 127 -3.71 1.62 0.47
CA GLN A 127 -4.11 3.03 0.45
C GLN A 127 -3.53 3.79 1.66
N LEU A 128 -3.66 3.25 2.87
CA LEU A 128 -3.15 3.87 4.09
C LEU A 128 -1.63 4.01 4.08
N PHE A 129 -0.89 3.03 3.57
CA PHE A 129 0.57 3.08 3.48
C PHE A 129 1.07 4.03 2.38
N LEU A 130 0.33 4.19 1.29
CA LEU A 130 0.62 5.23 0.29
C LEU A 130 0.45 6.63 0.90
N ILE A 131 -0.61 6.85 1.69
CA ILE A 131 -0.83 8.09 2.44
C ILE A 131 0.26 8.30 3.50
N GLU A 132 0.64 7.24 4.23
CA GLU A 132 1.73 7.28 5.21
C GLU A 132 3.02 7.77 4.57
N GLN A 133 3.40 7.19 3.43
CA GLN A 133 4.59 7.60 2.70
C GLN A 133 4.49 9.06 2.23
N GLU A 134 3.34 9.51 1.76
CA GLU A 134 3.17 10.90 1.32
C GLU A 134 3.33 11.92 2.48
N ILE A 135 2.72 11.63 3.64
CA ILE A 135 2.73 12.54 4.80
C ILE A 135 4.08 12.55 5.51
N ASN A 136 4.72 11.37 5.64
CA ASN A 136 5.88 11.18 6.52
C ASN A 136 7.23 11.24 5.82
N TYR A 137 7.28 11.47 4.49
CA TYR A 137 8.54 11.59 3.78
C TYR A 137 9.28 12.88 4.17
N LEU A 138 10.40 12.76 4.88
CA LEU A 138 11.16 13.90 5.40
C LEU A 138 12.32 14.36 4.49
N LYS A 139 12.74 13.54 3.53
CA LYS A 139 13.90 13.81 2.66
C LYS A 139 13.45 14.07 1.24
N GLU A 140 14.35 14.53 0.37
CA GLU A 140 14.04 14.54 -1.05
C GLU A 140 13.94 13.10 -1.58
N SER A 141 12.79 12.74 -2.16
CA SER A 141 12.60 11.43 -2.80
C SER A 141 13.23 11.41 -4.18
N GLN A 142 13.76 10.26 -4.59
CA GLN A 142 14.14 9.99 -5.99
C GLN A 142 12.91 9.75 -6.90
N PHE A 143 11.73 9.68 -6.30
CA PHE A 143 10.45 9.49 -6.95
C PHE A 143 9.56 10.72 -6.73
N ASP A 144 8.86 11.14 -7.79
CA ASP A 144 7.78 12.12 -7.71
C ASP A 144 6.55 11.57 -8.46
N PRO A 145 5.44 11.26 -7.76
CA PRO A 145 5.23 11.46 -6.31
C PRO A 145 6.05 10.49 -5.45
N GLY A 146 6.29 10.84 -4.17
CA GLY A 146 7.17 10.06 -3.28
C GLY A 146 6.66 8.65 -2.98
N ASN A 147 5.34 8.48 -2.90
CA ASN A 147 4.66 7.19 -2.67
C ASN A 147 4.73 6.24 -3.89
N LEU A 148 5.21 6.69 -5.05
CA LEU A 148 5.50 5.83 -6.22
C LEU A 148 6.58 4.78 -5.89
N PHE A 149 7.41 5.01 -4.87
CA PHE A 149 8.35 3.99 -4.36
C PHE A 149 7.62 2.73 -3.89
N LEU A 150 6.58 2.88 -3.05
CA LEU A 150 5.78 1.74 -2.60
C LEU A 150 4.95 1.15 -3.74
N GLN A 151 4.37 1.99 -4.60
CA GLN A 151 3.59 1.49 -5.73
C GLN A 151 4.45 0.64 -6.68
N GLY A 152 5.69 1.04 -6.94
CA GLY A 152 6.63 0.23 -7.72
C GLY A 152 6.88 -1.14 -7.09
N TRP A 153 6.99 -1.22 -5.76
CA TRP A 153 7.10 -2.49 -5.05
C TRP A 153 5.83 -3.33 -5.09
N ILE A 154 4.65 -2.72 -4.94
CA ILE A 154 3.35 -3.40 -5.09
C ILE A 154 3.27 -4.06 -6.47
N ARG A 155 3.57 -3.30 -7.54
CA ARG A 155 3.62 -3.82 -8.91
C ARG A 155 4.62 -4.96 -9.06
N GLU A 156 5.82 -4.82 -8.51
CA GLU A 156 6.85 -5.86 -8.61
C GLU A 156 6.49 -7.14 -7.87
N PHE A 157 5.87 -7.06 -6.68
CA PHE A 157 5.46 -8.24 -5.91
C PHE A 157 4.28 -8.97 -6.55
N ILE A 158 3.36 -8.24 -7.20
CA ILE A 158 2.27 -8.85 -7.99
C ILE A 158 2.84 -9.45 -9.28
N ASP A 159 3.70 -8.74 -10.03
CA ASP A 159 4.30 -9.29 -11.25
C ASP A 159 5.16 -10.54 -10.96
N ASN A 160 5.77 -10.58 -9.77
CA ASN A 160 6.54 -11.71 -9.24
C ASN A 160 7.66 -12.17 -10.18
N PRO A 161 8.61 -11.29 -10.56
CA PRO A 161 9.64 -11.62 -11.55
C PRO A 161 10.82 -12.44 -10.97
N LYS A 162 10.81 -12.71 -9.66
CA LYS A 162 11.88 -13.39 -8.90
C LYS A 162 11.25 -14.09 -7.69
N GLU A 163 11.96 -15.04 -7.12
CA GLU A 163 11.58 -15.68 -5.85
C GLU A 163 11.27 -14.66 -4.74
N ILE A 164 10.26 -14.98 -3.92
CA ILE A 164 9.77 -14.10 -2.87
C ILE A 164 10.85 -13.71 -1.86
N ASP A 165 11.78 -14.63 -1.55
CA ASP A 165 12.90 -14.37 -0.64
C ASP A 165 13.81 -13.26 -1.17
N ASN A 166 14.10 -13.28 -2.48
CA ASN A 166 14.90 -12.25 -3.12
C ASN A 166 14.19 -10.89 -3.12
N LEU A 167 12.88 -10.87 -3.36
CA LEU A 167 12.08 -9.65 -3.30
C LEU A 167 12.06 -9.07 -1.88
N CYS A 168 11.78 -9.90 -0.87
CA CYS A 168 11.81 -9.52 0.54
C CYS A 168 13.17 -8.98 0.98
N MET A 169 14.26 -9.65 0.57
CA MET A 169 15.62 -9.20 0.87
C MET A 169 15.95 -7.85 0.21
N SER A 170 15.51 -7.61 -1.02
CA SER A 170 15.67 -6.31 -1.68
C SER A 170 14.95 -5.19 -0.93
N VAL A 171 13.71 -5.41 -0.50
CA VAL A 171 12.94 -4.45 0.30
C VAL A 171 13.62 -4.20 1.65
N ALA A 172 14.04 -5.26 2.36
CA ALA A 172 14.71 -5.16 3.65
C ALA A 172 16.04 -4.38 3.55
N ASN A 173 16.76 -4.54 2.45
CA ASN A 173 18.00 -3.80 2.14
C ASN A 173 17.75 -2.41 1.55
N ARG A 174 16.49 -1.92 1.57
CA ARG A 174 16.09 -0.59 1.10
C ARG A 174 16.44 -0.32 -0.37
N GLN A 175 16.46 -1.37 -1.18
CA GLN A 175 16.63 -1.22 -2.62
C GLN A 175 15.36 -0.57 -3.22
N PRO A 176 15.49 0.22 -4.30
CA PRO A 176 14.33 0.65 -5.05
C PRO A 176 13.72 -0.53 -5.83
N PRO A 177 12.42 -0.48 -6.15
CA PRO A 177 11.82 -1.43 -7.09
C PRO A 177 12.49 -1.30 -8.46
N LYS A 178 12.34 -2.31 -9.32
CA LYS A 178 12.85 -2.22 -10.70
C LYS A 178 12.25 -1.01 -11.40
N ILE A 179 13.13 -0.28 -12.09
CA ILE A 179 12.79 0.94 -12.85
C ILE A 179 11.61 0.71 -13.80
N LYS A 180 11.47 -0.49 -14.37
CA LYS A 180 10.38 -0.87 -15.28
C LYS A 180 8.97 -0.63 -14.70
N TYR A 181 8.80 -0.60 -13.38
CA TYR A 181 7.49 -0.41 -12.75
C TYR A 181 7.16 1.05 -12.44
N THR A 182 8.10 1.98 -12.59
CA THR A 182 7.92 3.37 -12.13
C THR A 182 8.32 4.42 -13.15
N TYR A 183 9.11 4.08 -14.18
CA TYR A 183 9.79 5.10 -14.98
C TYR A 183 8.89 6.03 -15.79
N LYS A 184 7.70 5.58 -16.22
CA LYS A 184 6.75 6.45 -16.93
C LYS A 184 6.00 7.39 -16.00
N GLU A 185 5.84 7.02 -14.72
CA GLU A 185 5.09 7.80 -13.73
C GLU A 185 5.97 8.70 -12.86
N ASN A 186 7.28 8.42 -12.79
CA ASN A 186 8.20 9.22 -12.00
C ASN A 186 8.54 10.52 -12.74
N LYS A 187 8.02 11.66 -12.28
CA LYS A 187 8.29 12.98 -12.88
C LYS A 187 9.77 13.36 -12.89
N LYS A 188 10.60 12.74 -12.03
CA LYS A 188 12.04 12.93 -12.00
C LYS A 188 12.81 12.08 -13.02
N HIS A 189 12.15 11.16 -13.71
CA HIS A 189 12.79 10.25 -14.66
C HIS A 189 12.70 10.79 -16.10
N LYS A 190 13.78 10.63 -16.88
CA LYS A 190 13.87 11.11 -18.29
C LYS A 190 12.83 10.51 -19.26
N LYS A 191 12.23 9.38 -18.90
CA LYS A 191 11.17 8.68 -19.65
C LYS A 191 9.79 8.89 -19.04
N TYR A 192 9.62 9.89 -18.19
CA TYR A 192 8.31 10.29 -17.68
C TYR A 192 7.37 10.54 -18.86
N ASP A 193 6.17 9.98 -18.76
CA ASP A 193 5.12 10.06 -19.74
C ASP A 193 3.83 10.37 -18.98
N LYS A 194 3.12 11.42 -19.35
CA LYS A 194 1.83 11.75 -18.70
C LYS A 194 0.66 10.97 -19.30
N ASP A 195 0.85 10.40 -20.49
CA ASP A 195 -0.18 9.77 -21.31
C ASP A 195 0.10 8.26 -21.49
N PHE A 196 0.73 7.62 -20.50
CA PHE A 196 1.01 6.19 -20.55
C PHE A 196 -0.28 5.35 -20.58
N LYS A 197 -0.21 4.20 -21.23
CA LYS A 197 -1.30 3.22 -21.24
C LYS A 197 -1.39 2.52 -19.87
N SER A 198 -2.60 2.11 -19.48
CA SER A 198 -2.79 1.29 -18.27
C SER A 198 -1.91 0.03 -18.35
N LEU A 199 -1.31 -0.34 -17.21
CA LEU A 199 -0.44 -1.51 -17.09
C LEU A 199 0.72 -1.54 -18.08
N TRP A 200 1.25 -0.38 -18.51
CA TRP A 200 2.35 -0.25 -19.47
C TRP A 200 3.64 -1.01 -19.10
N TYR A 201 3.82 -1.35 -17.83
CA TYR A 201 4.96 -2.09 -17.29
C TYR A 201 4.75 -3.61 -17.33
N PHE A 202 3.54 -4.03 -17.67
CA PHE A 202 3.06 -5.40 -17.73
C PHE A 202 2.70 -5.72 -19.18
N GLU A 203 3.74 -5.91 -19.99
CA GLU A 203 3.65 -6.45 -21.35
C GLU A 203 4.00 -7.94 -21.28
N ASP A 204 3.21 -8.75 -22.00
CA ASP A 204 3.25 -10.23 -21.99
C ASP A 204 4.57 -10.81 -22.54
#